data_AF-A0A522WHY4-F1
#
_entry.id   AF-A0A522WHY4-F1
#
_cell.length_a   1.000
_cell.length_b   1.000
_cell.length_c   1.000
_cell.angle_alpha   90.00
_cell.angle_beta   90.00
_cell.angle_gamma   90.00
#
_symmetry.space_group_name_H-M   'P 1'
#
loop_
_entity.id
_entity.type
_entity.pdbx_description
1 polymer ?
#
loop_
_entity_poly.entity_id
_entity_poly.type
_entity_poly.pdbx_seq_one_letter_code
_entity_poly.pdbx_strand_id
1 'polypeptide(L)'
;TAFTADRTVPFAGTISQAHSSVRGVFKDTLGFKLANKDNEWIVMEKGLVSPRFLTWLYHAALVICLAGTLMTYLFAFEDTLTIYPGQPKTIKTKSIGRVQSFWKKEHIEDGFSVQLDEFSPEYFQTPKLDYPKDKKSRLAMGLGWKEPAYAIKEDALTPKAWKSRIKIITNGRAAIEKTIDVNDPLKYDGYTFYQEGYEQKVKLRLYNSPIAIEAKTDEEIFIPGIESPVKFASMKTGTLYKIDGTTEKITPSSRITQKAKSPDSGGAVITLGSSTIIDNVRITFADIDTAAVISYRYDPGFTILWWGGLAVVVAMCLRFYCAFYTASYNVSEENGAVCLNIFIRAKGLGADKERILDRLEKNLRNISATTASVADRQWI
;
A
#
# COMPACT_ATOMS: atom_id res chain seq x y z
N THR A 1 -18.08 38.19 -29.00
CA THR A 1 -16.65 37.96 -29.27
C THR A 1 -16.56 37.16 -30.54
N ALA A 2 -15.98 37.73 -31.61
CA ALA A 2 -15.87 37.05 -32.90
C ALA A 2 -15.01 35.79 -32.74
N PHE A 3 -15.57 34.61 -33.01
CA PHE A 3 -14.82 33.37 -33.05
C PHE A 3 -13.97 33.37 -34.32
N THR A 4 -12.66 33.56 -34.20
CA THR A 4 -11.74 33.38 -35.32
C THR A 4 -11.61 31.88 -35.58
N ALA A 5 -11.93 31.43 -36.79
CA ALA A 5 -11.78 30.02 -37.17
C ALA A 5 -10.30 29.61 -37.10
N ASP A 6 -10.04 28.36 -36.71
CA ASP A 6 -8.66 27.83 -36.72
C ASP A 6 -8.14 27.72 -38.15
N ARG A 7 -9.03 27.35 -39.08
CA ARG A 7 -8.78 27.30 -40.53
C ARG A 7 -10.08 27.64 -41.26
N THR A 8 -9.93 28.38 -42.36
CA THR A 8 -10.97 28.62 -43.35
C THR A 8 -10.52 28.00 -44.67
N VAL A 9 -11.33 27.10 -45.22
CA VAL A 9 -11.02 26.38 -46.47
C VAL A 9 -12.08 26.73 -47.51
N PRO A 10 -11.71 27.27 -48.68
CA PRO A 10 -12.67 27.50 -49.76
C PRO A 10 -13.14 26.16 -50.33
N PHE A 11 -14.44 26.05 -50.62
CA PHE A 11 -15.06 24.84 -51.14
C PHE A 11 -15.78 25.14 -52.46
N ALA A 12 -15.50 24.35 -53.49
CA ALA A 12 -16.22 24.44 -54.77
C ALA A 12 -17.52 23.62 -54.72
N GLY A 13 -18.67 24.30 -54.72
CA GLY A 13 -19.99 23.67 -54.76
C GLY A 13 -21.05 24.39 -53.92
N THR A 14 -22.22 23.79 -53.80
CA THR A 14 -23.31 24.34 -52.95
C THR A 14 -23.05 24.09 -51.46
N ILE A 15 -23.66 24.90 -50.60
CA ILE A 15 -23.60 24.73 -49.13
C ILE A 15 -24.00 23.31 -48.70
N SER A 16 -25.01 22.72 -49.34
CA SER A 16 -25.45 21.34 -49.05
C SER A 16 -24.40 20.28 -49.43
N GLN A 17 -23.72 20.46 -50.56
CA GLN A 17 -22.61 19.60 -50.99
C GLN A 17 -21.39 19.74 -50.07
N ALA A 18 -21.11 20.95 -49.59
CA ALA A 18 -20.04 21.20 -48.63
C ALA A 18 -20.33 20.47 -47.30
N HIS A 19 -21.53 20.62 -46.74
CA HIS A 19 -21.92 19.92 -45.50
C HIS A 19 -21.84 18.40 -45.61
N SER A 20 -22.34 17.82 -46.71
CA SER A 20 -22.30 16.36 -46.93
C SER A 20 -20.87 15.84 -47.08
N SER A 21 -20.04 16.53 -47.87
CA SER A 21 -18.64 16.16 -48.09
C SER A 21 -17.80 16.25 -46.81
N VAL A 22 -17.92 17.35 -46.07
CA VAL A 22 -17.19 17.56 -44.81
C VAL A 22 -17.62 16.55 -43.76
N ARG A 23 -18.92 16.27 -43.65
CA ARG A 23 -19.44 15.25 -42.73
C ARG A 23 -18.93 13.85 -43.09
N GLY A 24 -18.88 13.50 -44.37
CA GLY A 24 -18.31 12.24 -44.86
C GLY A 24 -16.84 12.11 -44.47
N VAL A 25 -16.01 13.14 -44.71
CA VAL A 25 -14.60 13.12 -44.31
C VAL A 25 -14.43 12.97 -42.81
N PHE A 26 -15.18 13.72 -42.00
CA PHE A 26 -15.10 13.61 -40.54
C PHE A 26 -15.50 12.21 -40.05
N LYS A 27 -16.62 11.67 -40.55
CA LYS A 27 -17.17 10.40 -40.08
C LYS A 27 -16.41 9.19 -40.63
N ASP A 28 -16.30 9.11 -41.95
CA ASP A 28 -15.89 7.90 -42.65
C ASP A 28 -14.36 7.83 -42.79
N THR A 29 -13.68 8.96 -42.95
CA THR A 29 -12.22 9.00 -43.11
C THR A 29 -11.48 9.27 -41.80
N LEU A 30 -12.01 10.16 -40.96
CA LEU A 30 -11.35 10.59 -39.72
C LEU A 30 -11.91 9.92 -38.47
N GLY A 31 -13.04 9.21 -38.54
CA GLY A 31 -13.61 8.44 -37.43
C GLY A 31 -14.24 9.30 -36.32
N PHE A 32 -14.73 10.49 -36.65
CA PHE A 32 -15.48 11.34 -35.72
C PHE A 32 -16.94 10.90 -35.64
N LYS A 33 -17.55 11.09 -34.48
CA LYS A 33 -18.97 10.86 -34.20
C LYS A 33 -19.68 12.20 -34.06
N LEU A 34 -20.91 12.29 -34.54
CA LEU A 34 -21.74 13.49 -34.39
C LEU A 34 -22.12 13.65 -32.91
N ALA A 35 -21.80 14.80 -32.32
CA ALA A 35 -22.08 15.10 -30.92
C ALA A 35 -23.24 16.08 -30.74
N ASN A 36 -23.33 17.11 -31.59
CA ASN A 36 -24.48 18.02 -31.67
C ASN A 36 -24.62 18.60 -33.09
N LYS A 37 -25.84 18.96 -33.46
CA LYS A 37 -26.15 19.72 -34.67
C LYS A 37 -26.99 20.93 -34.27
N ASP A 38 -26.35 22.09 -34.15
CA ASP A 38 -27.07 23.36 -34.08
C ASP A 38 -27.26 23.89 -35.51
N ASN A 39 -28.19 24.84 -35.70
CA ASN A 39 -28.50 25.36 -37.05
C ASN A 39 -27.32 26.08 -37.72
N GLU A 40 -26.34 26.56 -36.95
CA GLU A 40 -25.16 27.27 -37.47
C GLU A 40 -23.86 26.45 -37.34
N TRP A 41 -23.75 25.55 -36.36
CA TRP A 41 -22.52 24.81 -36.10
C TRP A 41 -22.79 23.32 -35.94
N ILE A 42 -21.98 22.52 -36.63
CA ILE A 42 -21.98 21.07 -36.50
C ILE A 42 -20.80 20.65 -35.63
N VAL A 43 -21.09 19.96 -34.52
CA VAL A 43 -20.08 19.53 -33.55
C VAL A 43 -19.86 18.02 -33.64
N MET A 44 -18.60 17.65 -33.85
CA MET A 44 -18.13 16.28 -34.04
C MET A 44 -17.08 15.96 -32.97
N GLU A 45 -17.12 14.77 -32.38
CA GLU A 45 -16.18 14.32 -31.35
C GLU A 45 -15.44 13.05 -31.78
N LYS A 46 -14.17 12.93 -31.37
CA LYS A 46 -13.34 11.74 -31.57
C LYS A 46 -12.51 11.43 -30.33
N GLY A 47 -12.46 10.17 -29.94
CA GLY A 47 -11.69 9.66 -28.80
C GLY A 47 -12.14 8.24 -28.44
N LEU A 48 -11.35 7.54 -27.62
CA LEU A 48 -11.66 6.19 -27.15
C LEU A 48 -12.97 6.15 -26.35
N VAL A 49 -13.16 7.17 -25.49
CA VAL A 49 -14.33 7.37 -24.64
C VAL A 49 -14.72 8.86 -24.69
N SER A 50 -15.96 9.22 -24.39
CA SER A 50 -16.33 10.64 -24.38
C SER A 50 -15.61 11.38 -23.22
N PRO A 51 -15.04 12.58 -23.46
CA PRO A 51 -14.39 13.37 -22.39
C PRO A 51 -15.34 13.73 -21.24
N ARG A 52 -16.63 13.87 -21.56
CA ARG A 52 -17.70 14.13 -20.59
C ARG A 52 -17.88 12.95 -19.65
N PHE A 53 -18.00 11.74 -20.20
CA PHE A 53 -18.09 10.52 -19.38
C PHE A 53 -16.89 10.37 -18.46
N LEU A 54 -15.68 10.62 -18.96
CA LEU A 54 -14.47 10.51 -18.15
C LEU A 54 -14.42 11.54 -17.01
N THR A 55 -14.99 12.73 -17.24
CA THR A 55 -15.20 13.73 -16.19
C THR A 55 -16.20 13.23 -15.14
N TRP A 56 -17.32 12.67 -15.56
CA TRP A 56 -18.31 12.08 -14.66
C TRP A 56 -17.74 10.91 -13.86
N LEU A 57 -17.01 10.00 -14.50
CA LEU A 57 -16.34 8.88 -13.86
C LEU A 57 -15.37 9.35 -12.78
N TYR A 58 -14.57 10.37 -13.07
CA TYR A 58 -13.66 10.96 -12.09
C TYR A 58 -14.40 11.51 -10.86
N HIS A 59 -15.48 12.28 -11.05
CA HIS A 59 -16.23 12.84 -9.92
C HIS A 59 -16.99 11.75 -9.15
N ALA A 60 -17.58 10.78 -9.84
CA ALA A 60 -18.22 9.63 -9.20
C ALA A 60 -17.21 8.83 -8.36
N ALA A 61 -16.00 8.61 -8.89
CA ALA A 61 -14.92 7.95 -8.16
C ALA A 61 -14.47 8.74 -6.92
N LEU A 62 -14.41 10.08 -7.00
CA LEU A 62 -14.16 10.93 -5.82
C LEU A 62 -15.25 10.79 -4.76
N VAL A 63 -16.53 10.75 -5.16
CA VAL A 63 -17.65 10.52 -4.22
C VAL A 63 -17.52 9.14 -3.56
N ILE A 64 -17.12 8.11 -4.30
CA ILE A 64 -16.84 6.77 -3.75
C ILE A 64 -15.68 6.84 -2.74
N CYS A 65 -14.60 7.56 -3.03
CA CYS A 65 -13.51 7.76 -2.07
C CYS A 65 -13.98 8.47 -0.79
N LEU A 66 -14.81 9.50 -0.91
CA LEU A 66 -15.38 10.21 0.22
C LEU A 66 -16.27 9.29 1.07
N ALA A 67 -17.11 8.48 0.43
CA ALA A 67 -17.93 7.48 1.11
C ALA A 67 -17.08 6.42 1.82
N GLY A 68 -16.03 5.90 1.17
CA GLY A 68 -15.07 4.97 1.77
C GLY A 68 -14.35 5.58 2.98
N THR A 69 -13.88 6.82 2.85
CA THR A 69 -13.23 7.58 3.94
C THR A 69 -14.18 7.79 5.11
N LEU A 70 -15.43 8.18 4.82
CA LEU A 70 -16.47 8.34 5.84
C LEU A 70 -16.75 7.01 6.53
N MET A 71 -16.87 5.90 5.79
CA MET A 71 -17.05 4.58 6.40
C MET A 71 -15.88 4.18 7.29
N THR A 72 -14.63 4.37 6.84
CA THR A 72 -13.45 4.13 7.67
C THR A 72 -13.49 5.00 8.93
N TYR A 73 -13.78 6.29 8.80
CA TYR A 73 -13.85 7.21 9.94
C TYR A 73 -14.94 6.83 10.96
N LEU A 74 -16.09 6.33 10.49
CA LEU A 74 -17.24 6.01 11.36
C LEU A 74 -17.16 4.62 11.97
N PHE A 75 -16.55 3.65 11.28
CA PHE A 75 -16.63 2.21 11.63
C PHE A 75 -15.30 1.50 11.81
N ALA A 76 -14.19 2.04 11.32
CA ALA A 76 -12.91 1.37 11.48
C ALA A 76 -12.45 1.44 12.94
N PHE A 77 -11.85 0.35 13.40
CA PHE A 77 -11.20 0.28 14.70
C PHE A 77 -10.01 -0.68 14.65
N GLU A 78 -9.12 -0.50 15.60
CA GLU A 78 -7.92 -1.30 15.79
C GLU A 78 -7.69 -1.48 17.28
N ASP A 79 -7.28 -2.68 17.67
CA ASP A 79 -6.93 -3.04 19.04
C ASP A 79 -5.90 -4.18 19.02
N THR A 80 -5.30 -4.46 20.17
CA THR A 80 -4.17 -5.38 20.31
C THR A 80 -4.49 -6.53 21.24
N LEU A 81 -3.94 -7.70 20.91
CA LEU A 81 -4.16 -8.93 21.65
C LEU A 81 -2.83 -9.65 21.87
N THR A 82 -2.43 -9.77 23.13
CA THR A 82 -1.30 -10.62 23.50
C THR A 82 -1.79 -12.06 23.69
N ILE A 83 -1.30 -13.00 22.88
CA ILE A 83 -1.71 -14.41 22.91
C ILE A 83 -0.51 -15.28 23.26
N TYR A 84 -0.65 -16.13 24.29
CA TYR A 84 0.34 -17.14 24.63
C TYR A 84 0.02 -18.46 23.91
N PRO A 85 1.04 -19.27 23.56
CA PRO A 85 0.82 -20.55 22.89
C PRO A 85 -0.17 -21.45 23.65
N GLY A 86 -1.16 -22.00 22.95
CA GLY A 86 -2.17 -22.89 23.52
C GLY A 86 -3.25 -22.21 24.38
N GLN A 87 -3.25 -20.87 24.49
CA GLN A 87 -4.28 -20.11 25.21
C GLN A 87 -5.17 -19.34 24.21
N PRO A 88 -6.28 -19.92 23.72
CA PRO A 88 -7.18 -19.22 22.81
C PRO A 88 -7.80 -18.01 23.51
N LYS A 89 -7.84 -16.87 22.80
CA LYS A 89 -8.46 -15.63 23.28
C LYS A 89 -9.57 -15.19 22.33
N THR A 90 -10.75 -14.96 22.88
CA THR A 90 -11.87 -14.38 22.14
C THR A 90 -11.61 -12.91 21.87
N ILE A 91 -11.94 -12.46 20.67
CA ILE A 91 -11.87 -11.04 20.33
C ILE A 91 -13.01 -10.33 21.03
N LYS A 92 -12.66 -9.33 21.84
CA LYS A 92 -13.62 -8.41 22.43
C LYS A 92 -13.33 -7.04 21.85
N THR A 93 -14.25 -6.49 21.07
CA THR A 93 -14.08 -5.15 20.50
C THR A 93 -14.07 -4.10 21.62
N LYS A 94 -12.90 -3.78 22.18
CA LYS A 94 -12.78 -2.76 23.25
C LYS A 94 -13.12 -1.37 22.71
N SER A 95 -12.71 -1.08 21.49
CA SER A 95 -13.09 0.11 20.74
C SER A 95 -14.12 -0.29 19.68
N ILE A 96 -15.25 0.39 19.69
CA ILE A 96 -16.27 0.28 18.63
C ILE A 96 -16.17 1.55 17.79
N GLY A 97 -16.47 1.48 16.49
CA GLY A 97 -16.43 2.65 15.61
C GLY A 97 -17.23 3.84 16.15
N ARG A 98 -16.82 5.07 15.82
CA ARG A 98 -17.36 6.34 16.36
C ARG A 98 -18.89 6.44 16.32
N VAL A 99 -19.56 5.84 15.34
CA VAL A 99 -21.04 5.84 15.28
C VAL A 99 -21.63 4.81 16.23
N GLN A 100 -21.06 3.61 16.25
CA GLN A 100 -21.54 2.55 17.14
C GLN A 100 -21.34 2.90 18.61
N SER A 101 -20.33 3.71 18.96
CA SER A 101 -20.18 4.24 20.33
C SER A 101 -21.32 5.13 20.80
N PHE A 102 -22.13 5.70 19.88
CA PHE A 102 -23.33 6.47 20.25
C PHE A 102 -24.57 5.60 20.54
N TRP A 103 -24.66 4.39 19.97
CA TRP A 103 -25.88 3.56 19.99
C TRP A 103 -25.70 2.19 20.69
N LYS A 104 -24.48 1.70 20.90
CA LYS A 104 -24.18 0.43 21.58
C LYS A 104 -23.21 0.67 22.73
N LYS A 105 -23.64 0.34 23.95
CA LYS A 105 -22.83 0.43 25.18
C LYS A 105 -22.05 -0.84 25.52
N GLU A 106 -22.28 -1.95 24.81
CA GLU A 106 -21.67 -3.24 25.10
C GLU A 106 -20.76 -3.74 23.96
N HIS A 107 -19.64 -4.33 24.37
CA HIS A 107 -18.65 -4.96 23.50
C HIS A 107 -19.30 -6.15 22.79
N ILE A 108 -19.21 -6.17 21.46
CA ILE A 108 -19.62 -7.35 20.69
C ILE A 108 -18.51 -8.37 20.90
N GLU A 109 -18.82 -9.48 21.57
CA GLU A 109 -17.98 -10.66 21.48
C GLU A 109 -18.21 -11.24 20.09
N ASP A 110 -17.20 -11.13 19.23
CA ASP A 110 -17.28 -11.78 17.93
C ASP A 110 -17.28 -13.29 18.14
N GLY A 111 -18.03 -14.02 17.31
CA GLY A 111 -18.26 -15.47 17.45
C GLY A 111 -17.03 -16.35 17.18
N PHE A 112 -15.82 -15.80 17.23
CA PHE A 112 -14.58 -16.49 16.96
C PHE A 112 -13.45 -16.11 17.94
N SER A 113 -12.53 -17.04 18.17
CA SER A 113 -11.35 -16.86 19.01
C SER A 113 -10.07 -17.05 18.21
N VAL A 114 -9.01 -16.40 18.65
CA VAL A 114 -7.68 -16.49 18.05
C VAL A 114 -6.79 -17.30 18.99
N GLN A 115 -6.13 -18.30 18.44
CA GLN A 115 -5.15 -19.13 19.11
C GLN A 115 -3.79 -18.94 18.46
N LEU A 116 -2.75 -18.86 19.29
CA LEU A 116 -1.37 -18.97 18.86
C LEU A 116 -0.92 -20.42 19.04
N ASP A 117 -0.47 -21.05 17.98
CA ASP A 117 0.13 -22.38 18.03
C ASP A 117 1.64 -22.30 18.27
N GLU A 118 2.32 -21.35 17.60
CA GLU A 118 3.77 -21.20 17.70
C GLU A 118 4.19 -19.74 17.43
N PHE A 119 5.16 -19.22 18.18
CA PHE A 119 5.88 -17.99 17.86
C PHE A 119 7.36 -18.29 17.63
N SER A 120 7.84 -18.03 16.42
CA SER A 120 9.15 -18.48 15.95
C SER A 120 9.93 -17.30 15.36
N PRO A 121 10.66 -16.55 16.20
CA PRO A 121 11.55 -15.50 15.72
C PRO A 121 12.78 -16.11 15.01
N GLU A 122 13.23 -15.43 13.98
CA GLU A 122 14.41 -15.79 13.19
C GLU A 122 15.42 -14.65 13.23
N TYR A 123 16.71 -14.99 13.30
CA TYR A 123 17.80 -14.02 13.33
C TYR A 123 18.90 -14.36 12.35
N PHE A 124 19.56 -13.35 11.79
CA PHE A 124 20.82 -13.48 11.08
C PHE A 124 21.99 -13.20 12.02
N GLN A 125 23.04 -14.00 11.89
CA GLN A 125 24.34 -13.65 12.43
C GLN A 125 24.93 -12.51 11.60
N THR A 126 25.21 -11.39 12.26
CA THR A 126 25.72 -10.19 11.59
C THR A 126 27.18 -9.97 12.00
N PRO A 127 28.12 -9.98 11.05
CA PRO A 127 29.51 -9.73 11.37
C PRO A 127 29.67 -8.25 11.75
N LYS A 128 30.42 -7.97 12.82
CA LYS A 128 30.79 -6.59 13.15
C LYS A 128 32.01 -6.23 12.32
N LEU A 129 31.82 -5.34 11.35
CA LEU A 129 32.91 -4.79 10.56
C LEU A 129 33.83 -3.97 11.47
N ASP A 130 35.12 -4.32 11.45
CA ASP A 130 36.17 -3.59 12.13
C ASP A 130 36.83 -2.64 11.14
N TYR A 131 36.58 -1.35 11.35
CA TYR A 131 37.14 -0.30 10.51
C TYR A 131 38.42 0.24 11.14
N PRO A 132 39.52 0.35 10.37
CA PRO A 132 40.75 0.93 10.86
C PRO A 132 40.52 2.39 11.27
N LYS A 133 41.18 2.81 12.35
CA LYS A 133 41.05 4.19 12.87
C LYS A 133 41.77 5.22 12.01
N ASP A 134 42.77 4.79 11.23
CA ASP A 134 43.58 5.68 10.41
C ASP A 134 42.88 6.09 9.10
N LYS A 135 43.00 7.38 8.75
CA LYS A 135 42.28 7.98 7.61
C LYS A 135 42.71 7.37 6.26
N LYS A 136 44.00 7.00 6.10
CA LYS A 136 44.53 6.45 4.84
C LYS A 136 43.95 5.07 4.56
N SER A 137 43.91 4.18 5.55
CA SER A 137 43.31 2.86 5.41
C SER A 137 41.80 2.93 5.21
N ARG A 138 41.11 3.88 5.86
CA ARG A 138 39.67 4.11 5.59
C ARG A 138 39.42 4.58 4.15
N LEU A 139 40.27 5.46 3.62
CA LEU A 139 40.17 5.90 2.23
C LEU A 139 40.43 4.74 1.26
N ALA A 140 41.47 3.93 1.51
CA ALA A 140 41.75 2.74 0.70
C ALA A 140 40.58 1.74 0.70
N MET A 141 39.91 1.54 1.85
CA MET A 141 38.68 0.74 1.92
C MET A 141 37.52 1.38 1.15
N GLY A 142 37.32 2.70 1.28
CA GLY A 142 36.26 3.42 0.55
C GLY A 142 36.43 3.39 -0.97
N LEU A 143 37.67 3.23 -1.44
CA LEU A 143 38.02 3.04 -2.85
C LEU A 143 38.02 1.57 -3.30
N GLY A 144 37.71 0.63 -2.39
CA GLY A 144 37.66 -0.80 -2.68
C GLY A 144 39.02 -1.50 -2.80
N TRP A 145 40.11 -0.85 -2.39
CA TRP A 145 41.47 -1.42 -2.45
C TRP A 145 41.79 -2.34 -1.28
N LYS A 146 40.97 -2.35 -0.23
CA LYS A 146 41.12 -3.19 0.95
C LYS A 146 39.75 -3.55 1.50
N GLU A 147 39.57 -4.81 1.88
CA GLU A 147 38.35 -5.26 2.56
C GLU A 147 38.42 -4.97 4.07
N PRO A 148 37.30 -4.61 4.72
CA PRO A 148 37.24 -4.49 6.17
C PRO A 148 37.38 -5.87 6.82
N ALA A 149 38.19 -5.93 7.88
CA ALA A 149 38.18 -7.10 8.75
C ALA A 149 36.81 -7.19 9.45
N TYR A 150 36.43 -8.38 9.88
CA TYR A 150 35.21 -8.54 10.66
C TYR A 150 35.42 -9.50 11.82
N ALA A 151 34.67 -9.25 12.89
CA ALA A 151 34.59 -10.15 14.03
C ALA A 151 33.14 -10.58 14.23
N ILE A 152 32.94 -11.88 14.42
CA ILE A 152 31.65 -12.43 14.80
C ILE A 152 31.60 -12.43 16.32
N LYS A 153 30.72 -11.61 16.90
CA LYS A 153 30.42 -11.67 18.34
C LYS A 153 29.17 -12.51 18.57
N GLU A 154 29.10 -13.19 19.71
CA GLU A 154 27.95 -14.03 20.07
C GLU A 154 26.63 -13.24 20.14
N ASP A 155 26.69 -11.95 20.49
CA ASP A 155 25.52 -11.08 20.62
C ASP A 155 25.11 -10.37 19.32
N ALA A 156 25.92 -10.46 18.26
CA ALA A 156 25.74 -9.76 16.99
C ALA A 156 24.68 -10.45 16.10
N LEU A 157 23.43 -10.48 16.58
CA LEU A 157 22.29 -11.05 15.87
C LEU A 157 21.31 -9.95 15.47
N THR A 158 20.87 -9.94 14.22
CA THR A 158 19.84 -9.03 13.70
C THR A 158 18.55 -9.80 13.40
N PRO A 159 17.36 -9.24 13.67
CA PRO A 159 16.10 -9.90 13.34
C PRO A 159 15.97 -10.12 11.82
N LYS A 160 15.54 -11.33 11.45
CA LYS A 160 15.23 -11.72 10.07
C LYS A 160 13.71 -11.72 9.84
N ALA A 161 12.97 -12.37 10.73
CA ALA A 161 11.51 -12.51 10.63
C ALA A 161 10.92 -12.80 12.01
N TRP A 162 9.65 -12.41 12.22
CA TRP A 162 8.88 -12.77 13.40
C TRP A 162 7.63 -13.51 12.97
N LYS A 163 7.69 -14.84 13.03
CA LYS A 163 6.60 -15.68 12.53
C LYS A 163 5.67 -16.09 13.67
N SER A 164 4.37 -15.93 13.45
CA SER A 164 3.33 -16.41 14.35
C SER A 164 2.41 -17.36 13.61
N ARG A 165 2.33 -18.61 14.05
CA ARG A 165 1.32 -19.54 13.56
C ARG A 165 0.04 -19.34 14.33
N ILE A 166 -0.93 -18.70 13.69
CA ILE A 166 -2.22 -18.37 14.28
C ILE A 166 -3.34 -19.20 13.67
N LYS A 167 -4.29 -19.57 14.51
CA LYS A 167 -5.51 -20.29 14.16
C LYS A 167 -6.72 -19.51 14.65
N ILE A 168 -7.68 -19.31 13.76
CA ILE A 168 -8.99 -18.76 14.13
C ILE A 168 -9.94 -19.92 14.35
N ILE A 169 -10.64 -19.89 15.48
CA ILE A 169 -11.58 -20.92 15.92
C ILE A 169 -12.97 -20.30 15.94
N THR A 170 -13.89 -20.87 15.16
CA THR A 170 -15.29 -20.43 15.06
C THR A 170 -16.17 -21.63 15.39
N ASN A 171 -17.15 -21.47 16.29
CA ASN A 171 -18.04 -22.57 16.73
C ASN A 171 -17.27 -23.83 17.19
N GLY A 172 -16.12 -23.65 17.85
CA GLY A 172 -15.30 -24.75 18.37
C GLY A 172 -14.48 -25.52 17.32
N ARG A 173 -14.44 -25.06 16.06
CA ARG A 173 -13.62 -25.67 15.00
C ARG A 173 -12.63 -24.66 14.42
N ALA A 174 -11.46 -25.14 14.01
CA ALA A 174 -10.50 -24.33 13.28
C ALA A 174 -11.09 -23.89 11.93
N ALA A 175 -11.36 -22.59 11.78
CA ALA A 175 -11.88 -22.01 10.56
C ALA A 175 -10.74 -21.74 9.56
N ILE A 176 -9.64 -21.16 10.03
CA ILE A 176 -8.45 -20.87 9.23
C ILE A 176 -7.20 -20.96 10.09
N GLU A 177 -6.10 -21.41 9.49
CA GLU A 177 -4.76 -21.44 10.07
C GLU A 177 -3.79 -20.80 9.08
N LYS A 178 -2.94 -19.88 9.56
CA LYS A 178 -1.90 -19.24 8.76
C LYS A 178 -0.69 -18.93 9.62
N THR A 179 0.50 -19.11 9.07
CA THR A 179 1.71 -18.49 9.63
C THR A 179 1.82 -17.08 9.09
N ILE A 180 1.66 -16.08 9.96
CA ILE A 180 1.80 -14.66 9.61
C ILE A 180 3.20 -14.16 9.92
N ASP A 181 3.61 -13.12 9.18
CA ASP A 181 4.81 -12.31 9.43
C ASP A 181 4.41 -10.82 9.39
N VAL A 182 5.30 -9.91 9.74
CA VAL A 182 5.04 -8.45 9.85
C VAL A 182 4.33 -7.87 8.62
N ASN A 183 4.66 -8.38 7.43
CA ASN A 183 4.09 -7.91 6.15
C ASN A 183 3.11 -8.90 5.49
N ASP A 184 2.81 -10.03 6.13
CA ASP A 184 1.88 -11.03 5.60
C ASP A 184 0.76 -11.35 6.61
N PRO A 185 -0.24 -10.46 6.75
CA PRO A 185 -1.29 -10.61 7.74
C PRO A 185 -2.30 -11.71 7.37
N LEU A 186 -3.06 -12.17 8.37
CA LEU A 186 -4.23 -13.05 8.15
C LEU A 186 -5.47 -12.18 8.00
N LYS A 187 -6.33 -12.49 7.01
CA LYS A 187 -7.64 -11.83 6.84
C LYS A 187 -8.77 -12.82 7.07
N TYR A 188 -9.75 -12.45 7.89
CA TYR A 188 -10.90 -13.29 8.20
C TYR A 188 -12.07 -12.43 8.66
N ASP A 189 -13.27 -12.67 8.10
CA ASP A 189 -14.52 -11.99 8.49
C ASP A 189 -14.45 -10.45 8.57
N GLY A 190 -13.76 -9.83 7.60
CA GLY A 190 -13.54 -8.37 7.57
C GLY A 190 -12.43 -7.86 8.49
N TYR A 191 -11.85 -8.71 9.33
CA TYR A 191 -10.68 -8.43 10.15
C TYR A 191 -9.38 -8.71 9.42
N THR A 192 -8.35 -7.93 9.77
CA THR A 192 -6.96 -8.18 9.39
C THR A 192 -6.09 -8.26 10.64
N PHE A 193 -5.36 -9.36 10.79
CA PHE A 193 -4.49 -9.67 11.92
C PHE A 193 -3.03 -9.44 11.52
N TYR A 194 -2.39 -8.47 12.15
CA TYR A 194 -1.01 -8.07 11.95
C TYR A 194 -0.14 -8.54 13.10
N GLN A 195 1.06 -9.00 12.78
CA GLN A 195 2.10 -9.21 13.76
C GLN A 195 2.67 -7.85 14.17
N GLU A 196 2.43 -7.44 15.42
CA GLU A 196 2.88 -6.14 15.94
C GLU A 196 4.14 -6.29 16.80
N GLY A 197 4.21 -7.33 17.63
CA GLY A 197 5.32 -7.51 18.55
C GLY A 197 5.24 -8.83 19.31
N TYR A 198 5.98 -8.91 20.42
CA TYR A 198 5.95 -10.06 21.30
C TYR A 198 6.19 -9.63 22.75
N GLU A 199 5.69 -10.42 23.69
CA GLU A 199 5.98 -10.27 25.11
C GLU A 199 6.64 -11.54 25.62
N GLN A 200 7.52 -11.41 26.61
CA GLN A 200 8.16 -12.55 27.25
C GLN A 200 7.90 -12.52 28.75
N LYS A 201 7.67 -13.70 29.32
CA LYS A 201 7.65 -13.94 30.75
C LYS A 201 8.70 -14.97 31.11
N VAL A 202 9.52 -14.66 32.11
CA VAL A 202 10.47 -15.60 32.68
C VAL A 202 9.87 -16.29 33.88
N LYS A 203 10.08 -17.61 33.97
CA LYS A 203 9.77 -18.43 35.14
C LYS A 203 11.04 -18.64 35.94
N LEU A 204 11.03 -18.16 37.17
CA LEU A 204 12.19 -18.17 38.07
C LEU A 204 11.92 -19.08 39.26
N ARG A 205 12.88 -19.95 39.61
CA ARG A 205 12.82 -20.73 40.85
C ARG A 205 13.79 -20.17 41.88
N LEU A 206 13.30 -19.88 43.08
CA LEU A 206 14.12 -19.42 44.20
C LEU A 206 14.57 -20.62 45.05
N TYR A 207 15.86 -20.73 45.36
CA TYR A 207 16.42 -21.77 46.23
C TYR A 207 15.99 -23.21 45.88
N ASN A 208 15.78 -23.52 44.59
CA ASN A 208 15.22 -24.79 44.12
C ASN A 208 13.78 -25.11 44.62
N SER A 209 13.02 -24.09 44.99
CA SER A 209 11.59 -24.21 45.29
C SER A 209 10.84 -24.84 44.10
N PRO A 210 9.84 -25.70 44.36
CA PRO A 210 8.98 -26.23 43.31
C PRO A 210 8.10 -25.15 42.67
N ILE A 211 7.91 -24.01 43.34
CA ILE A 211 7.08 -22.90 42.86
C ILE A 211 7.95 -21.95 42.02
N ALA A 212 7.52 -21.71 40.78
CA ALA A 212 8.14 -20.73 39.90
C ALA A 212 7.41 -19.38 40.02
N ILE A 213 8.18 -18.29 40.09
CA ILE A 213 7.69 -16.92 40.00
C ILE A 213 7.71 -16.51 38.53
N GLU A 214 6.60 -15.99 38.01
CA GLU A 214 6.55 -15.37 36.69
C GLU A 214 6.94 -13.89 36.80
N ALA A 215 7.87 -13.45 35.96
CA ALA A 215 8.21 -12.04 35.79
C ALA A 215 8.13 -11.67 34.32
N LYS A 216 7.47 -10.56 34.00
CA LYS A 216 7.47 -10.02 32.64
C LYS A 216 8.84 -9.39 32.34
N THR A 217 9.38 -9.62 31.14
CA THR A 217 10.64 -8.99 30.74
C THR A 217 10.47 -7.49 30.62
N ASP A 218 11.58 -6.78 30.78
CA ASP A 218 11.71 -5.34 30.72
C ASP A 218 10.96 -4.50 31.78
N GLU A 219 10.24 -5.16 32.69
CA GLU A 219 9.56 -4.55 33.84
C GLU A 219 10.35 -4.77 35.15
N GLU A 220 10.22 -3.83 36.10
CA GLU A 220 10.81 -3.95 37.43
C GLU A 220 9.96 -4.89 38.29
N ILE A 221 10.58 -5.91 38.91
CA ILE A 221 9.89 -6.83 39.81
C ILE A 221 10.61 -6.92 41.17
N PHE A 222 9.83 -7.01 42.23
CA PHE A 222 10.32 -7.34 43.57
C PHE A 222 10.35 -8.85 43.74
N ILE A 223 11.55 -9.38 44.00
CA ILE A 223 11.73 -10.81 44.29
C ILE A 223 11.93 -10.97 45.79
N PRO A 224 11.17 -11.86 46.46
CA PRO A 224 11.34 -12.12 47.88
C PRO A 224 12.79 -12.48 48.23
N GLY A 225 13.38 -11.73 49.18
CA GLY A 225 14.77 -11.90 49.62
C GLY A 225 15.79 -11.03 48.89
N ILE A 226 15.40 -10.28 47.85
CA ILE A 226 16.26 -9.31 47.18
C ILE A 226 15.83 -7.90 47.60
N GLU A 227 16.79 -7.10 48.07
CA GLU A 227 16.50 -5.78 48.66
C GLU A 227 16.09 -4.74 47.61
N SER A 228 16.53 -4.92 46.37
CA SER A 228 16.29 -3.98 45.27
C SER A 228 15.44 -4.60 44.14
N PRO A 229 14.60 -3.80 43.45
CA PRO A 229 13.85 -4.30 42.30
C PRO A 229 14.82 -4.72 41.20
N VAL A 230 14.49 -5.87 40.60
CA VAL A 230 15.27 -6.50 39.55
C VAL A 230 14.53 -6.36 38.22
N LYS A 231 15.28 -6.14 37.15
CA LYS A 231 14.75 -6.13 35.78
C LYS A 231 15.49 -7.17 34.94
N PHE A 232 14.71 -7.96 34.19
CA PHE A 232 15.22 -8.96 33.24
C PHE A 232 15.09 -8.40 31.83
N ALA A 233 16.20 -8.25 31.11
CA ALA A 233 16.17 -7.82 29.72
C ALA A 233 15.50 -8.89 28.84
N SER A 234 14.75 -8.44 27.82
CA SER A 234 14.21 -9.32 26.77
C SER A 234 15.31 -10.13 26.08
N MET A 235 14.97 -11.36 25.72
CA MET A 235 15.93 -12.37 25.25
C MET A 235 15.65 -12.74 23.80
N LYS A 236 16.73 -13.06 23.07
CA LYS A 236 16.62 -13.66 21.74
C LYS A 236 16.29 -15.14 21.90
N THR A 237 15.31 -15.61 21.16
CA THR A 237 14.88 -17.02 21.11
C THR A 237 14.78 -17.47 19.65
N GLY A 238 14.44 -18.72 19.39
CA GLY A 238 14.17 -19.19 18.02
C GLY A 238 15.43 -19.60 17.25
N THR A 239 15.44 -19.30 15.95
CA THR A 239 16.43 -19.86 15.01
C THR A 239 17.44 -18.81 14.56
N LEU A 240 18.72 -19.15 14.67
CA LEU A 240 19.85 -18.38 14.16
C LEU A 240 20.29 -18.94 12.80
N TYR A 241 20.37 -18.07 11.80
CA TYR A 241 20.98 -18.33 10.51
C TYR A 241 22.40 -17.76 10.50
N LYS A 242 23.41 -18.62 10.45
CA LYS A 242 24.82 -18.24 10.47
C LYS A 242 25.30 -17.85 9.07
N ILE A 243 26.40 -17.12 9.03
CA ILE A 243 27.04 -16.67 7.78
C ILE A 243 27.57 -17.87 6.96
N ASP A 244 27.95 -18.95 7.64
CA ASP A 244 28.40 -20.21 7.03
C ASP A 244 27.25 -21.03 6.41
N GLY A 245 26.01 -20.56 6.50
CA GLY A 245 24.81 -21.23 5.99
C GLY A 245 24.19 -22.25 6.94
N THR A 246 24.81 -22.53 8.09
CA THR A 246 24.24 -23.43 9.10
C THR A 246 23.16 -22.73 9.92
N THR A 247 22.28 -23.54 10.54
CA THR A 247 21.24 -23.06 11.45
C THR A 247 21.48 -23.60 12.86
N GLU A 248 21.21 -22.77 13.86
CA GLU A 248 21.34 -23.12 15.27
C GLU A 248 20.13 -22.61 16.06
N LYS A 249 19.72 -23.35 17.10
CA LYS A 249 18.68 -22.88 18.02
C LYS A 249 19.31 -22.00 19.08
N ILE A 250 18.81 -20.77 19.23
CA ILE A 250 19.34 -19.81 20.20
C ILE A 250 19.03 -20.30 21.62
N THR A 251 20.06 -20.38 22.46
CA THR A 251 19.89 -20.61 23.90
C THR A 251 19.56 -19.27 24.57
N PRO A 252 18.37 -19.10 25.18
CA PRO A 252 17.96 -17.81 25.74
C PRO A 252 18.85 -17.40 26.93
N SER A 253 19.29 -16.15 26.94
CA SER A 253 20.04 -15.56 28.05
C SER A 253 19.56 -14.15 28.34
N SER A 254 19.26 -13.86 29.61
CA SER A 254 18.83 -12.53 30.05
C SER A 254 19.94 -11.83 30.83
N ARG A 255 20.08 -10.52 30.62
CA ARG A 255 20.87 -9.67 31.51
C ARG A 255 19.98 -9.15 32.62
N ILE A 256 20.46 -9.30 33.85
CA ILE A 256 19.78 -8.89 35.08
C ILE A 256 20.37 -7.55 35.52
N THR A 257 19.53 -6.54 35.69
CA THR A 257 19.93 -5.22 36.19
C THR A 257 19.22 -4.89 37.51
N GLN A 258 19.97 -4.40 38.50
CA GLN A 258 19.45 -3.92 39.78
C GLN A 258 19.56 -2.38 39.83
N LYS A 259 18.46 -1.69 40.16
CA LYS A 259 18.41 -0.22 40.15
C LYS A 259 19.33 0.44 41.20
N ALA A 260 19.61 -0.25 42.30
CA ALA A 260 20.46 0.27 43.38
C ALA A 260 21.95 0.34 43.00
N LYS A 261 22.37 -0.34 41.93
CA LYS A 261 23.74 -0.28 41.40
C LYS A 261 23.72 0.43 40.04
N SER A 262 24.70 1.31 39.81
CA SER A 262 24.80 2.16 38.60
C SER A 262 24.55 1.35 37.30
N PRO A 263 23.95 1.94 36.24
CA PRO A 263 23.74 1.26 34.95
C PRO A 263 25.01 0.62 34.35
N ASP A 264 26.20 1.12 34.74
CA ASP A 264 27.53 0.64 34.35
C ASP A 264 28.10 -0.50 35.22
N SER A 265 27.42 -0.87 36.31
CA SER A 265 27.78 -2.06 37.10
C SER A 265 27.27 -3.30 36.38
N GLY A 266 28.07 -3.81 35.44
CA GLY A 266 27.73 -4.92 34.54
C GLY A 266 26.76 -5.93 35.13
N GLY A 267 25.51 -5.91 34.63
CA GLY A 267 24.45 -6.80 35.10
C GLY A 267 24.83 -8.27 34.91
N ALA A 268 24.45 -9.12 35.87
CA ALA A 268 24.69 -10.56 35.77
C ALA A 268 23.91 -11.14 34.58
N VAL A 269 24.53 -12.02 33.80
CA VAL A 269 23.85 -12.74 32.71
C VAL A 269 23.43 -14.11 33.24
N ILE A 270 22.16 -14.47 33.04
CA ILE A 270 21.63 -15.80 33.36
C ILE A 270 21.19 -16.49 32.07
N THR A 271 21.63 -17.73 31.86
CA THR A 271 21.20 -18.57 30.74
C THR A 271 20.09 -19.52 31.18
N LEU A 272 19.23 -19.91 30.25
CA LEU A 272 18.14 -20.86 30.53
C LEU A 272 18.69 -22.16 31.15
N GLY A 273 18.12 -22.56 32.28
CA GLY A 273 18.53 -23.74 33.05
C GLY A 273 19.67 -23.49 34.05
N SER A 274 20.34 -22.34 34.00
CA SER A 274 21.41 -21.99 34.95
C SER A 274 20.87 -21.27 36.18
N SER A 275 21.71 -21.21 37.22
CA SER A 275 21.42 -20.47 38.45
C SER A 275 22.46 -19.41 38.73
N THR A 276 22.02 -18.28 39.30
CA THR A 276 22.89 -17.20 39.77
C THR A 276 22.49 -16.78 41.18
N ILE A 277 23.40 -16.13 41.89
CA ILE A 277 23.17 -15.65 43.26
C ILE A 277 23.11 -14.14 43.24
N ILE A 278 22.02 -13.58 43.74
CA ILE A 278 21.78 -12.14 43.84
C ILE A 278 21.31 -11.85 45.26
N ASP A 279 22.01 -10.98 45.98
CA ASP A 279 21.71 -10.61 47.37
C ASP A 279 21.46 -11.85 48.27
N ASN A 280 22.33 -12.86 48.11
CA ASN A 280 22.29 -14.17 48.78
C ASN A 280 21.11 -15.09 48.41
N VAL A 281 20.28 -14.69 47.44
CA VAL A 281 19.20 -15.49 46.87
C VAL A 281 19.68 -16.26 45.64
N ARG A 282 19.57 -17.59 45.66
CA ARG A 282 19.81 -18.42 44.46
C ARG A 282 18.58 -18.38 43.56
N ILE A 283 18.74 -17.80 42.38
CA ILE A 283 17.71 -17.72 41.35
C ILE A 283 18.07 -18.66 40.21
N THR A 284 17.16 -19.54 39.83
CA THR A 284 17.31 -20.44 38.67
C THR A 284 16.36 -20.01 37.57
N PHE A 285 16.87 -19.79 36.36
CA PHE A 285 16.04 -19.49 35.20
C PHE A 285 15.46 -20.80 34.66
N ALA A 286 14.20 -21.08 35.01
CA ALA A 286 13.60 -22.39 34.76
C ALA A 286 13.04 -22.52 33.34
N ASP A 287 12.31 -21.51 32.88
CA ASP A 287 11.57 -21.56 31.61
C ASP A 287 11.14 -20.15 31.15
N ILE A 288 10.76 -20.02 29.89
CA ILE A 288 10.31 -18.76 29.27
C ILE A 288 9.04 -18.98 28.46
N ASP A 289 8.02 -18.18 28.73
CA ASP A 289 6.83 -18.10 27.89
C ASP A 289 6.95 -16.90 26.97
N THR A 290 6.82 -17.11 25.66
CA THR A 290 6.80 -16.03 24.67
C THR A 290 5.40 -15.94 24.06
N ALA A 291 4.80 -14.75 24.13
CA ALA A 291 3.52 -14.44 23.51
C ALA A 291 3.71 -13.61 22.25
N ALA A 292 2.85 -13.80 21.26
CA ALA A 292 2.73 -12.87 20.14
C ALA A 292 1.76 -11.74 20.50
N VAL A 293 2.15 -10.50 20.18
CA VAL A 293 1.26 -9.34 20.21
C VAL A 293 0.71 -9.16 18.80
N ILE A 294 -0.60 -9.40 18.67
CA ILE A 294 -1.32 -9.33 17.41
C ILE A 294 -2.19 -8.08 17.42
N SER A 295 -1.96 -7.16 16.47
CA SER A 295 -2.93 -6.10 16.17
C SER A 295 -4.01 -6.68 15.29
N TYR A 296 -5.28 -6.40 15.60
CA TYR A 296 -6.40 -6.76 14.75
C TYR A 296 -7.19 -5.51 14.39
N ARG A 297 -7.47 -5.37 13.09
CA ARG A 297 -8.14 -4.21 12.52
C ARG A 297 -9.35 -4.62 11.72
N TYR A 298 -10.45 -3.93 11.95
CA TYR A 298 -11.65 -3.98 11.11
C TYR A 298 -11.81 -2.64 10.39
N ASP A 299 -11.93 -2.67 9.06
CA ASP A 299 -12.10 -1.45 8.26
C ASP A 299 -12.95 -1.73 7.00
N PRO A 300 -14.27 -1.47 7.05
CA PRO A 300 -15.14 -1.73 5.92
C PRO A 300 -15.00 -0.67 4.82
N GLY A 301 -14.48 0.53 5.15
CA GLY A 301 -14.27 1.61 4.18
C GLY A 301 -13.05 1.41 3.30
N PHE A 302 -12.06 0.63 3.76
CA PHE A 302 -10.82 0.34 3.05
C PHE A 302 -11.04 -0.16 1.61
N THR A 303 -11.91 -1.16 1.42
CA THR A 303 -12.16 -1.74 0.08
C THR A 303 -12.81 -0.73 -0.86
N ILE A 304 -13.75 0.07 -0.34
CA ILE A 304 -14.45 1.11 -1.11
C ILE A 304 -13.45 2.20 -1.54
N LEU A 305 -12.59 2.61 -0.61
CA LEU A 305 -11.55 3.61 -0.87
C LEU A 305 -10.56 3.13 -1.93
N TRP A 306 -10.15 1.86 -1.90
CA TRP A 306 -9.25 1.29 -2.91
C TRP A 306 -9.84 1.34 -4.32
N TRP A 307 -11.10 0.91 -4.48
CA TRP A 307 -11.76 0.92 -5.79
C TRP A 307 -12.03 2.35 -6.28
N GLY A 308 -12.43 3.26 -5.40
CA GLY A 308 -12.56 4.68 -5.72
C GLY A 308 -11.23 5.27 -6.17
N GLY A 309 -10.16 5.03 -5.41
CA GLY A 309 -8.82 5.56 -5.69
C GLY A 309 -8.26 5.03 -7.02
N LEU A 310 -8.40 3.72 -7.27
CA LEU A 310 -8.00 3.12 -8.54
C LEU A 310 -8.79 3.74 -9.71
N ALA A 311 -10.10 3.91 -9.57
CA ALA A 311 -10.92 4.53 -10.61
C ALA A 311 -10.53 5.99 -10.88
N VAL A 312 -10.18 6.76 -9.85
CA VAL A 312 -9.63 8.12 -10.00
C VAL A 312 -8.35 8.10 -10.83
N VAL A 313 -7.38 7.26 -10.45
CA VAL A 313 -6.10 7.14 -11.16
C VAL A 313 -6.31 6.74 -12.62
N VAL A 314 -7.13 5.72 -12.88
CA VAL A 314 -7.45 5.27 -14.24
C VAL A 314 -8.13 6.38 -15.05
N ALA A 315 -9.11 7.09 -14.48
CA ALA A 315 -9.79 8.18 -15.15
C ALA A 315 -8.83 9.34 -15.49
N MET A 316 -7.92 9.67 -14.57
CA MET A 316 -6.87 10.69 -14.80
C MET A 316 -5.89 10.26 -15.89
N CYS A 317 -5.37 9.02 -15.83
CA CYS A 317 -4.46 8.48 -16.83
C CYS A 317 -5.09 8.49 -18.22
N LEU A 318 -6.31 7.98 -18.36
CA LEU A 318 -7.04 8.01 -19.64
C LEU A 318 -7.24 9.44 -20.13
N ARG A 319 -7.53 10.40 -19.24
CA ARG A 319 -7.78 11.79 -19.62
C ARG A 319 -6.51 12.48 -20.10
N PHE A 320 -5.41 12.18 -19.44
CA PHE A 320 -4.12 12.81 -19.71
C PHE A 320 -3.45 12.21 -20.95
N TYR A 321 -3.41 10.89 -21.08
CA TYR A 321 -2.64 10.22 -22.13
C TYR A 321 -3.43 10.01 -23.42
N CYS A 322 -4.75 9.80 -23.38
CA CYS A 322 -5.53 9.57 -24.59
C CYS A 322 -5.78 10.87 -25.37
N ALA A 323 -5.91 10.73 -26.69
CA ALA A 323 -6.22 11.83 -27.58
C ALA A 323 -7.74 12.03 -27.71
N PHE A 324 -8.21 13.24 -27.39
CA PHE A 324 -9.60 13.64 -27.56
C PHE A 324 -9.70 14.87 -28.44
N TYR A 325 -10.63 14.85 -29.39
CA TYR A 325 -10.85 15.92 -30.34
C TYR A 325 -12.32 16.31 -30.35
N THR A 326 -12.56 17.61 -30.32
CA THR A 326 -13.88 18.21 -30.62
C THR A 326 -13.68 19.14 -31.80
N ALA A 327 -14.30 18.83 -32.93
CA ALA A 327 -14.31 19.64 -34.13
C ALA A 327 -15.68 20.28 -34.30
N SER A 328 -15.73 21.60 -34.37
CA SER A 328 -16.92 22.37 -34.74
C SER A 328 -16.69 22.98 -36.11
N TYR A 329 -17.64 22.86 -37.02
CA TYR A 329 -17.55 23.53 -38.32
C TYR A 329 -18.85 24.20 -38.72
N ASN A 330 -18.71 25.28 -39.49
CA ASN A 330 -19.79 26.03 -40.13
C ASN A 330 -19.41 26.25 -41.61
N VAL A 331 -20.41 26.23 -42.48
CA VAL A 331 -20.27 26.57 -43.90
C VAL A 331 -21.00 27.89 -44.14
N SER A 332 -20.25 28.93 -44.49
CA SER A 332 -20.79 30.26 -44.78
C SER A 332 -20.42 30.68 -46.20
N GLU A 333 -21.27 31.49 -46.82
CA GLU A 333 -20.94 32.11 -48.10
C GLU A 333 -20.36 33.50 -47.85
N GLU A 334 -19.15 33.74 -48.32
CA GLU A 334 -18.44 35.01 -48.16
C GLU A 334 -17.93 35.46 -49.54
N ASN A 335 -18.32 36.66 -49.98
CA ASN A 335 -17.95 37.23 -51.28
C ASN A 335 -18.25 36.33 -52.50
N GLY A 336 -19.35 35.57 -52.46
CA GLY A 336 -19.75 34.64 -53.54
C GLY A 336 -18.96 33.32 -53.59
N ALA A 337 -18.11 33.06 -52.60
CA ALA A 337 -17.43 31.79 -52.41
C ALA A 337 -17.96 31.06 -51.17
N VAL A 338 -18.18 29.75 -51.29
CA VAL A 338 -18.56 28.91 -50.15
C VAL A 338 -17.31 28.59 -49.33
N CYS A 339 -17.27 29.05 -48.08
CA CYS A 339 -16.15 28.91 -47.16
C CYS A 339 -16.51 27.99 -46.00
N LEU A 340 -15.63 27.03 -45.71
CA LEU A 340 -15.74 26.15 -44.57
C LEU A 340 -14.88 26.68 -43.42
N ASN A 341 -15.53 27.08 -42.33
CA ASN A 341 -14.88 27.52 -41.11
C ASN A 341 -14.80 26.37 -40.11
N ILE A 342 -13.59 26.01 -39.70
CA ILE A 342 -13.32 24.86 -38.82
C ILE A 342 -12.66 25.35 -37.52
N PHE A 343 -13.12 24.80 -36.41
CA PHE A 343 -12.52 24.94 -35.09
C PHE A 343 -12.26 23.55 -34.49
N ILE A 344 -11.02 23.22 -34.15
CA ILE A 344 -10.66 21.94 -33.54
C ILE A 344 -10.01 22.17 -32.18
N ARG A 345 -10.66 21.66 -31.14
CA ARG A 345 -10.09 21.55 -29.81
C ARG A 345 -9.50 20.15 -29.61
N ALA A 346 -8.18 20.09 -29.44
CA ALA A 346 -7.45 18.89 -29.05
C ALA A 346 -7.20 18.88 -27.53
N LYS A 347 -7.34 17.73 -26.89
CA LYS A 347 -7.07 17.52 -25.45
C LYS A 347 -6.33 16.21 -25.23
N GLY A 348 -5.41 16.21 -24.27
CA GLY A 348 -4.57 15.07 -23.91
C GLY A 348 -3.23 15.07 -24.64
N LEU A 349 -2.25 14.37 -24.07
CA LEU A 349 -0.86 14.35 -24.54
C LEU A 349 -0.71 13.75 -25.95
N GLY A 350 -1.52 12.72 -26.26
CA GLY A 350 -1.52 12.10 -27.58
C GLY A 350 -2.26 12.90 -28.66
N ALA A 351 -2.85 14.05 -28.32
CA ALA A 351 -3.67 14.79 -29.26
C ALA A 351 -2.86 15.81 -30.07
N ASP A 352 -2.77 15.56 -31.37
CA ASP A 352 -2.17 16.47 -32.35
C ASP A 352 -3.27 17.16 -33.19
N LYS A 353 -3.44 18.47 -32.99
CA LYS A 353 -4.44 19.30 -33.70
C LYS A 353 -4.09 19.47 -35.17
N GLU A 354 -2.84 19.83 -35.47
CA GLU A 354 -2.40 20.15 -36.83
C GLU A 354 -2.50 18.93 -37.74
N ARG A 355 -2.10 17.75 -37.23
CA ARG A 355 -2.23 16.50 -37.99
C ARG A 355 -3.67 16.20 -38.41
N ILE A 356 -4.67 16.56 -37.60
CA ILE A 356 -6.09 16.38 -37.97
C ILE A 356 -6.52 17.41 -39.00
N LEU A 357 -6.11 18.67 -38.85
CA LEU A 357 -6.38 19.74 -39.82
C LEU A 357 -5.77 19.43 -41.20
N ASP A 358 -4.50 19.02 -41.24
CA ASP A 358 -3.80 18.67 -42.49
C ASP A 358 -4.47 17.50 -43.21
N ARG A 359 -4.89 16.47 -42.45
CA ARG A 359 -5.63 15.34 -43.02
C ARG A 359 -6.99 15.76 -43.53
N LEU A 360 -7.70 16.62 -42.82
CA LEU A 360 -9.00 17.12 -43.25
C LEU A 360 -8.86 17.91 -44.56
N GLU A 361 -7.92 18.84 -44.61
CA GLU A 361 -7.66 19.66 -45.81
C GLU A 361 -7.24 18.81 -47.00
N LYS A 362 -6.31 17.88 -46.82
CA LYS A 362 -5.88 16.96 -47.91
C LYS A 362 -7.06 16.18 -48.48
N ASN A 363 -7.96 15.67 -47.64
CA ASN A 363 -9.12 14.92 -48.12
C ASN A 363 -10.15 15.82 -48.79
N LEU A 364 -10.40 17.02 -48.28
CA LEU A 364 -11.32 17.98 -48.91
C LEU A 364 -10.79 18.47 -50.27
N ARG A 365 -9.50 18.78 -50.39
CA ARG A 365 -8.86 19.14 -51.66
C ARG A 365 -8.96 18.01 -52.69
N ASN A 366 -8.75 16.76 -52.27
CA ASN A 366 -8.90 15.60 -53.15
C ASN A 366 -10.34 15.44 -53.67
N ILE A 367 -11.34 15.70 -52.82
CA ILE A 367 -12.74 15.67 -53.22
C ILE A 367 -13.00 16.77 -54.25
N SER A 368 -12.62 18.02 -53.97
CA SER A 368 -12.83 19.14 -54.91
C SER A 368 -12.11 18.96 -56.26
N ALA A 369 -10.89 18.41 -56.27
CA ALA A 369 -10.16 18.10 -57.49
C ALA A 369 -10.83 16.99 -58.32
N THR A 370 -11.42 15.99 -57.64
CA THR A 370 -12.17 14.92 -58.31
C THR A 370 -13.44 15.48 -58.96
N THR A 371 -14.20 16.33 -58.27
CA THR A 371 -15.42 16.96 -58.81
C THR A 371 -15.14 17.85 -60.01
N ALA A 372 -14.04 18.61 -60.00
CA ALA A 372 -13.61 19.43 -61.13
C ALA A 372 -13.25 18.57 -62.36
N SER A 373 -12.51 17.47 -62.15
CA SER A 373 -12.13 16.56 -63.25
C SER A 373 -13.32 15.81 -63.87
N VAL A 374 -14.38 15.55 -63.10
CA VAL A 374 -15.61 14.90 -63.58
C VAL A 374 -16.47 15.90 -64.34
N ALA A 375 -16.52 17.16 -63.89
CA ALA A 375 -17.19 18.22 -64.63
C ALA A 375 -16.53 18.45 -65.99
N ASP A 376 -15.19 18.54 -66.06
CA ASP A 376 -14.47 18.73 -67.33
C ASP A 376 -14.64 17.55 -68.31
N ARG A 377 -14.90 16.33 -67.81
CA ARG A 377 -15.18 15.15 -68.66
C ARG A 377 -16.63 15.04 -69.14
N GLN A 378 -17.57 15.81 -68.60
CA GLN A 378 -18.95 15.86 -69.09
C GLN A 378 -19.14 16.88 -70.22
N TRP A 379 -18.11 17.68 -70.53
CA TRP A 379 -18.10 18.66 -71.63
C TRP A 379 -17.25 18.22 -72.84
N ILE A 380 -16.75 16.97 -72.85
CA ILE A 380 -16.18 16.28 -74.01
C ILE A 380 -17.18 15.18 -74.40
#